data_AF-A0A224XAV6-F1
#
_entry.id   AF-A0A224XAV6-F1
#
_cell.length_a   1.000
_cell.length_b   1.000
_cell.length_c   1.000
_cell.angle_alpha   90.00
_cell.angle_beta   90.00
_cell.angle_gamma   90.00
#
_symmetry.space_group_name_H-M   'P 1'
#
loop_
_entity.id
_entity.type
_entity.pdbx_description
1 polymer ?
#
loop_
_entity_poly.entity_id
_entity_poly.type
_entity_poly.pdbx_seq_one_letter_code
_entity_poly.pdbx_strand_id
1 'polypeptide(L)'
;DFASTITSHDERSVFMKMEKINEHIEGSETSSFRNTKGIFIQINEYGKSSDDQICKLSQSTNQLMFNMYTVLQMTQLKAYTMIQFSWMLLRVYNKGNFSLESNLMRQTYLERLQQQALIVRSTMVHSKNDLWKCDPKTHIEGQTYTEITRFLQGFIVNEVDMNSDNTCRENCGYYQYSRQHTCFQNLFCSKQAACRGNIVKCTFVDSDMWICLAPRWGKRRYDWIEYENGRILGDKKSCSRGVTKVDSWWRWLFWHCSYCFCYCDDSSDPLTNRYFNLREVTSDVENNKVVTGIRFIKASGVIHIQIQEGELLKYGEINATSILWRPIDEYNIDTKKAGTDYHMLTWEHRAVDLDDLILPKDHLLTGIKFRKIGGHLNLEIRGSEFDITTGKLKHSGDKSIWVSNDNTDASYYKPRTKVELYKPDIPTKRIIGENVPDSSNDQYIEFTSTDVNADAGQTAVPFIDTQLVAPQPPIALTGAGIYHRGTTYSGGFIAPKVFTYDYSEQIMNFYPEINEADN
;
A
#
# COMPACT_ATOMS: atom_id res chain seq x y z
N ASP A 1 -32.99 -10.51 -43.50
CA ASP A 1 -33.96 -11.24 -42.67
C ASP A 1 -33.48 -11.19 -41.22
N PHE A 2 -33.92 -10.21 -40.44
CA PHE A 2 -33.38 -9.97 -39.10
C PHE A 2 -33.70 -11.12 -38.14
N ALA A 3 -34.98 -11.47 -38.02
CA ALA A 3 -35.45 -12.43 -37.02
C ALA A 3 -34.88 -13.85 -37.25
N SER A 4 -34.81 -14.28 -38.52
CA SER A 4 -34.19 -15.57 -38.85
C SER A 4 -32.69 -15.58 -38.61
N THR A 5 -31.97 -14.46 -38.81
CA THR A 5 -30.53 -14.39 -38.51
C THR A 5 -30.24 -14.39 -37.01
N ILE A 6 -31.10 -13.78 -36.18
CA ILE A 6 -30.92 -13.75 -34.72
C ILE A 6 -31.08 -15.16 -34.11
N THR A 7 -32.04 -15.92 -34.64
CA THR A 7 -32.47 -17.23 -34.10
C THR A 7 -31.89 -18.44 -34.84
N SER A 8 -31.06 -18.22 -35.86
CA SER A 8 -30.44 -19.33 -36.60
C SER A 8 -29.38 -20.05 -35.78
N HIS A 9 -29.06 -21.28 -36.19
CA HIS A 9 -27.90 -22.04 -35.69
C HIS A 9 -26.58 -21.66 -36.38
N ASP A 10 -26.55 -20.53 -37.10
CA ASP A 10 -25.31 -19.99 -37.64
C ASP A 10 -24.42 -19.52 -36.49
N GLU A 11 -23.12 -19.79 -36.55
CA GLU A 11 -22.18 -19.42 -35.50
C GLU A 11 -22.15 -17.91 -35.18
N ARG A 12 -22.59 -17.06 -36.12
CA ARG A 12 -22.64 -15.61 -35.96
C ARG A 12 -23.97 -15.13 -35.36
N SER A 13 -24.96 -16.00 -35.20
CA SER A 13 -26.25 -15.67 -34.63
C SER A 13 -26.12 -15.26 -33.16
N VAL A 14 -27.08 -14.48 -32.68
CA VAL A 14 -27.11 -14.08 -31.27
C VAL A 14 -27.37 -15.28 -30.37
N PHE A 15 -28.22 -16.22 -30.82
CA PHE A 15 -28.46 -17.48 -30.14
C PHE A 15 -27.16 -18.26 -29.91
N MET A 16 -26.39 -18.54 -30.97
CA MET A 16 -25.14 -19.31 -30.84
C MET A 16 -24.05 -18.58 -30.04
N LYS A 17 -24.01 -17.24 -30.10
CA LYS A 17 -23.09 -16.46 -29.26
C LYS A 17 -23.45 -16.53 -27.78
N MET A 18 -24.73 -16.54 -27.44
CA MET A 18 -25.20 -16.71 -26.06
C MET A 18 -24.84 -18.10 -25.52
N GLU A 19 -25.00 -19.15 -26.32
CA GLU A 19 -24.53 -20.51 -25.99
C GLU A 19 -23.02 -20.55 -25.70
N LYS A 20 -22.20 -19.96 -26.58
CA LYS A 20 -20.75 -19.90 -26.39
C LYS A 20 -20.37 -19.16 -25.11
N ILE A 21 -21.07 -18.08 -24.73
CA ILE A 21 -20.82 -17.39 -23.45
C ILE A 21 -21.05 -18.33 -22.27
N ASN A 22 -22.15 -19.10 -22.29
CA ASN A 22 -22.46 -20.06 -21.24
C ASN A 22 -21.34 -21.09 -21.06
N GLU A 23 -20.87 -21.68 -22.16
CA GLU A 23 -19.78 -22.66 -22.18
C GLU A 23 -18.47 -22.09 -21.58
N HIS A 24 -18.16 -20.81 -21.81
CA HIS A 24 -16.98 -20.18 -21.22
C HIS A 24 -17.12 -19.93 -19.71
N ILE A 25 -18.35 -19.72 -19.21
CA ILE A 25 -18.60 -19.49 -17.79
C ILE A 25 -18.53 -20.81 -17.02
N GLU A 26 -19.23 -21.84 -17.50
CA GLU A 26 -19.27 -23.16 -16.86
C GLU A 26 -17.98 -23.95 -17.05
N GLY A 27 -17.30 -23.76 -18.18
CA GLY A 27 -16.26 -24.67 -18.64
C GLY A 27 -16.85 -25.85 -19.40
N SER A 28 -15.99 -26.69 -19.98
CA SER A 28 -16.40 -27.86 -20.74
C SER A 28 -15.73 -29.12 -20.16
N GLU A 29 -16.56 -30.09 -19.76
CA GLU A 29 -16.14 -31.47 -19.48
C GLU A 29 -16.14 -32.32 -20.77
N THR A 30 -16.65 -31.79 -21.88
CA THR A 30 -16.90 -32.53 -23.12
C THR A 30 -15.75 -32.39 -24.11
N SER A 31 -14.59 -32.97 -23.78
CA SER A 31 -13.73 -33.71 -24.71
C SER A 31 -12.52 -34.26 -23.96
N SER A 32 -12.19 -35.53 -24.20
CA SER A 32 -11.14 -36.32 -23.52
C SER A 32 -9.70 -35.78 -23.62
N PHE A 33 -9.49 -34.57 -24.14
CA PHE A 33 -8.16 -33.99 -24.35
C PHE A 33 -7.96 -32.56 -23.84
N ARG A 34 -9.00 -31.83 -23.39
CA ARG A 34 -8.84 -30.51 -22.74
C ARG A 34 -9.98 -30.21 -21.76
N ASN A 35 -9.76 -30.43 -20.46
CA ASN A 35 -10.60 -29.84 -19.42
C ASN A 35 -10.42 -28.32 -19.44
N THR A 36 -11.38 -27.59 -20.02
CA THR A 36 -11.37 -26.12 -19.96
C THR A 36 -12.11 -25.66 -18.71
N LYS A 37 -11.38 -25.18 -17.71
CA LYS A 37 -11.96 -24.56 -16.51
C LYS A 37 -12.81 -23.33 -16.90
N GLY A 38 -13.91 -23.08 -16.22
CA GLY A 38 -14.71 -21.86 -16.38
C GLY A 38 -13.90 -20.59 -16.13
N ILE A 39 -14.25 -19.50 -16.82
CA ILE A 39 -13.47 -18.25 -16.85
C ILE A 39 -13.26 -17.62 -15.46
N PHE A 40 -14.26 -17.68 -14.58
CA PHE A 40 -14.14 -17.12 -13.23
C PHE A 40 -13.11 -17.88 -12.38
N ILE A 41 -13.04 -19.20 -12.52
CA ILE A 41 -12.04 -20.03 -11.85
C ILE A 41 -10.65 -19.63 -12.34
N GLN A 42 -10.47 -19.46 -13.66
CA GLN A 42 -9.20 -19.02 -14.24
C GLN A 42 -8.78 -17.64 -13.73
N ILE A 43 -9.71 -16.68 -13.66
CA ILE A 43 -9.45 -15.35 -13.10
C ILE A 43 -9.02 -15.44 -11.63
N ASN A 44 -9.63 -16.33 -10.84
CA ASN A 44 -9.23 -16.52 -9.45
C ASN A 44 -7.83 -17.11 -9.31
N GLU A 45 -7.52 -18.13 -10.11
CA GLU A 45 -6.19 -18.75 -10.14
C GLU A 45 -5.12 -17.75 -10.57
N TYR A 46 -5.43 -16.92 -11.56
CA TYR A 46 -4.59 -15.82 -11.99
C TYR A 46 -4.41 -14.78 -10.87
N GLY A 47 -5.51 -14.43 -10.20
CA GLY A 47 -5.58 -13.57 -9.02
C GLY A 47 -4.69 -14.02 -7.85
N LYS A 48 -4.42 -15.33 -7.76
CA LYS A 48 -3.60 -15.93 -6.71
C LYS A 48 -2.13 -16.09 -7.09
N SER A 49 -1.82 -16.12 -8.39
CA SER A 49 -0.50 -16.48 -8.91
C SER A 49 0.28 -15.33 -9.55
N SER A 50 -0.36 -14.20 -9.84
CA SER A 50 0.26 -13.08 -10.57
C SER A 50 -0.02 -11.71 -9.93
N ASP A 51 0.61 -11.45 -8.78
CA ASP A 51 0.52 -10.16 -8.06
C ASP A 51 0.91 -8.96 -8.97
N ASP A 52 1.91 -9.13 -9.85
CA ASP A 52 2.42 -8.10 -10.79
C ASP A 52 1.41 -7.61 -11.86
N GLN A 53 0.40 -8.42 -12.19
CA GLN A 53 -0.61 -8.04 -13.19
C GLN A 53 -1.91 -7.54 -12.59
N ILE A 54 -2.22 -7.96 -11.35
CA ILE A 54 -3.47 -7.59 -10.68
C ILE A 54 -3.45 -6.11 -10.29
N CYS A 55 -2.31 -5.62 -9.78
CA CYS A 55 -2.18 -4.21 -9.37
C CYS A 55 -2.35 -3.21 -10.55
N LYS A 56 -2.23 -3.67 -11.81
CA LYS A 56 -2.42 -2.86 -13.04
C LYS A 56 -3.90 -2.65 -13.39
N LEU A 57 -4.78 -3.56 -12.96
CA LEU A 57 -6.20 -3.55 -13.32
C LEU A 57 -7.02 -2.50 -12.55
N SER A 58 -6.42 -1.86 -11.53
CA SER A 58 -7.10 -0.91 -10.63
C SER A 58 -8.42 -1.44 -10.05
N GLN A 59 -8.56 -2.77 -9.96
CA GLN A 59 -9.69 -3.49 -9.36
C GLN A 59 -9.12 -4.64 -8.56
N SER A 60 -9.75 -4.98 -7.44
CA SER A 60 -9.46 -6.24 -6.77
C SER A 60 -9.94 -7.42 -7.65
N THR A 61 -9.41 -8.62 -7.43
CA THR A 61 -9.85 -9.81 -8.17
C THR A 61 -11.35 -10.06 -7.95
N ASN A 62 -11.82 -9.89 -6.71
CA ASN A 62 -13.23 -9.99 -6.36
C ASN A 62 -14.09 -8.98 -7.15
N GLN A 63 -13.70 -7.70 -7.17
CA GLN A 63 -14.41 -6.67 -7.91
C GLN A 63 -14.44 -6.94 -9.41
N LEU A 64 -13.32 -7.39 -9.99
CA LEU A 64 -13.23 -7.74 -11.41
C LEU A 64 -14.22 -8.85 -11.78
N MET A 65 -14.32 -9.89 -10.95
CA MET A 65 -15.28 -10.98 -11.16
C MET A 65 -16.72 -10.46 -11.13
N PHE A 66 -17.06 -9.64 -10.13
CA PHE A 66 -18.41 -9.06 -10.03
C PHE A 66 -18.76 -8.21 -11.25
N ASN A 67 -17.85 -7.31 -11.65
CA ASN A 67 -18.05 -6.45 -12.81
C ASN A 67 -18.21 -7.26 -14.11
N MET A 68 -17.38 -8.28 -14.29
CA MET A 68 -17.46 -9.18 -15.44
C MET A 68 -18.78 -9.96 -15.45
N TYR A 69 -19.20 -10.51 -14.31
CA TYR A 69 -20.49 -11.18 -14.17
C TYR A 69 -21.65 -10.26 -14.56
N THR A 70 -21.70 -9.04 -14.03
CA THR A 70 -22.75 -8.06 -14.33
C THR A 70 -22.81 -7.72 -15.84
N VAL A 71 -21.65 -7.51 -16.47
CA VAL A 71 -21.59 -7.26 -17.93
C VAL A 71 -22.07 -8.47 -18.73
N LEU A 72 -21.68 -9.69 -18.35
CA LEU A 72 -22.10 -10.92 -19.01
C LEU A 72 -23.60 -11.15 -18.85
N GLN A 73 -24.17 -10.94 -17.67
CA GLN A 73 -25.62 -11.09 -17.45
C GLN A 73 -26.43 -10.06 -18.23
N MET A 74 -26.01 -8.80 -18.23
CA MET A 74 -26.68 -7.76 -19.03
C MET A 74 -26.60 -8.05 -20.53
N THR A 75 -25.51 -8.66 -20.99
CA THR A 75 -25.36 -9.08 -22.40
C THR A 75 -26.29 -10.24 -22.74
N GLN A 76 -26.35 -11.25 -21.87
CA GLN A 76 -27.24 -12.41 -22.05
C GLN A 76 -28.72 -12.02 -21.97
N LEU A 77 -29.11 -11.10 -21.08
CA LEU A 77 -30.48 -10.58 -21.00
C LEU A 77 -30.90 -9.86 -22.29
N LYS A 78 -30.02 -9.04 -22.87
CA LYS A 78 -30.25 -8.40 -24.17
C LYS A 78 -30.40 -9.45 -25.28
N ALA A 79 -29.51 -10.44 -25.31
CA ALA A 79 -29.56 -11.54 -26.28
C ALA A 79 -30.88 -12.32 -26.19
N TYR A 80 -31.25 -12.75 -24.97
CA TYR A 80 -32.52 -13.41 -24.67
C TYR A 80 -33.71 -12.58 -25.17
N THR A 81 -33.75 -11.28 -24.85
CA THR A 81 -34.82 -10.37 -25.28
C THR A 81 -34.90 -10.28 -26.80
N MET A 82 -33.77 -10.18 -27.50
CA MET A 82 -33.72 -10.15 -28.96
C MET A 82 -34.21 -11.46 -29.59
N ILE A 83 -33.88 -12.60 -29.00
CA ILE A 83 -34.32 -13.94 -29.46
C ILE A 83 -35.84 -14.08 -29.29
N GLN A 84 -36.37 -13.75 -28.11
CA GLN A 84 -37.81 -13.77 -27.83
C GLN A 84 -38.58 -12.85 -28.77
N PHE A 85 -38.10 -11.62 -28.97
CA PHE A 85 -38.70 -10.68 -29.91
C PHE A 85 -38.66 -11.19 -31.35
N SER A 86 -37.57 -11.86 -31.76
CA SER A 86 -37.45 -12.42 -33.10
C SER A 86 -38.45 -13.54 -33.37
N TRP A 87 -38.64 -14.46 -32.43
CA TRP A 87 -39.68 -15.48 -32.54
C TRP A 87 -41.09 -14.91 -32.55
N MET A 88 -41.34 -13.86 -31.76
CA MET A 88 -42.61 -13.12 -31.81
C MET A 88 -42.85 -12.54 -33.21
N LEU A 89 -41.85 -11.89 -33.82
CA LEU A 89 -41.96 -11.37 -35.18
C LEU A 89 -42.24 -12.48 -36.20
N LEU A 90 -41.49 -13.57 -36.16
CA LEU A 90 -41.68 -14.70 -37.08
C LEU A 90 -43.11 -15.28 -36.99
N ARG A 91 -43.68 -15.32 -35.77
CA ARG A 91 -45.07 -15.71 -35.55
C ARG A 91 -46.06 -14.72 -36.17
N VAL A 92 -45.88 -13.40 -35.93
CA VAL A 92 -46.73 -12.34 -36.51
C VAL A 92 -46.71 -12.36 -38.03
N TYR A 93 -45.56 -12.66 -38.64
CA TYR A 93 -45.39 -12.77 -40.09
C TYR A 93 -45.75 -14.16 -40.66
N ASN A 94 -46.41 -15.03 -39.88
CA ASN A 94 -46.83 -16.38 -40.29
C ASN A 94 -45.69 -17.26 -40.84
N LYS A 95 -44.48 -17.13 -40.27
CA LYS A 95 -43.31 -17.96 -40.61
C LYS A 95 -43.16 -19.22 -39.75
N GLY A 96 -44.00 -19.39 -38.71
CA GLY A 96 -44.01 -20.53 -37.80
C GLY A 96 -44.65 -20.19 -36.44
N ASN A 97 -44.87 -21.17 -35.57
CA ASN A 97 -45.53 -20.95 -34.27
C ASN A 97 -44.55 -20.50 -33.18
N PHE A 98 -43.30 -21.00 -33.18
CA PHE A 98 -42.18 -20.65 -32.29
C PHE A 98 -42.46 -20.61 -30.77
N SER A 99 -43.61 -21.11 -30.32
CA SER A 99 -44.06 -21.03 -28.93
C SER A 99 -43.33 -22.04 -28.04
N LEU A 100 -42.94 -23.18 -28.60
CA LEU A 100 -42.16 -24.19 -27.88
C LEU A 100 -40.73 -23.69 -27.66
N GLU A 101 -40.10 -23.17 -28.71
CA GLU A 101 -38.75 -22.62 -28.71
C GLU A 101 -38.64 -21.44 -27.73
N SER A 102 -39.64 -20.55 -27.76
CA SER A 102 -39.75 -19.43 -26.81
C SER A 102 -39.80 -19.89 -25.35
N ASN A 103 -40.63 -20.90 -25.04
CA ASN A 103 -40.76 -21.44 -23.68
C ASN A 103 -39.50 -22.19 -23.23
N LEU A 104 -38.93 -23.03 -24.09
CA LEU A 104 -37.70 -23.78 -23.79
C LEU A 104 -36.54 -22.82 -23.52
N MET A 105 -36.37 -21.80 -24.37
CA MET A 105 -35.33 -20.78 -24.17
C MET A 105 -35.50 -20.03 -22.84
N ARG A 106 -36.73 -19.76 -22.41
CA ARG A 106 -36.99 -19.14 -21.11
C ARG A 106 -36.53 -20.04 -19.97
N GLN A 107 -36.90 -21.32 -20.00
CA GLN A 107 -36.49 -22.29 -18.98
C GLN A 107 -34.97 -22.43 -18.93
N THR A 108 -34.34 -22.69 -20.06
CA THR A 108 -32.88 -22.82 -20.16
C THR A 108 -32.16 -21.54 -19.75
N TYR A 109 -32.69 -20.36 -20.07
CA TYR A 109 -32.10 -19.09 -19.62
C TYR A 109 -32.12 -18.95 -18.10
N LEU A 110 -33.25 -19.27 -17.45
CA LEU A 110 -33.38 -19.19 -15.99
C LEU A 110 -32.48 -20.21 -15.27
N GLU A 111 -32.42 -21.44 -15.77
CA GLU A 111 -31.52 -22.48 -15.25
C GLU A 111 -30.06 -22.04 -15.32
N ARG A 112 -29.63 -21.52 -16.48
CA ARG A 112 -28.26 -21.00 -16.66
C ARG A 112 -27.96 -19.82 -15.78
N LEU A 113 -28.90 -18.88 -15.65
CA LEU A 113 -28.74 -17.73 -14.77
C LEU A 113 -28.44 -18.16 -13.33
N GLN A 114 -29.17 -19.16 -12.82
CA GLN A 114 -28.96 -19.74 -11.49
C GLN A 114 -27.60 -20.46 -11.39
N GLN A 115 -27.26 -21.31 -12.37
CA GLN A 115 -25.98 -22.04 -12.38
C GLN A 115 -24.78 -21.09 -12.42
N GLN A 116 -24.81 -20.09 -13.30
CA GLN A 116 -23.75 -19.08 -13.41
C GLN A 116 -23.62 -18.27 -12.12
N ALA A 117 -24.74 -17.89 -11.49
CA ALA A 117 -24.72 -17.20 -10.19
C ALA A 117 -24.04 -18.03 -9.09
N LEU A 118 -24.31 -19.34 -9.03
CA LEU A 118 -23.68 -20.25 -8.07
C LEU A 118 -22.16 -20.39 -8.31
N ILE A 119 -21.72 -20.51 -9.57
CA ILE A 119 -20.31 -20.62 -9.94
C ILE A 119 -19.55 -19.34 -9.55
N VAL A 120 -20.12 -18.17 -9.88
CA VAL A 120 -19.48 -16.89 -9.58
C VAL A 120 -19.41 -16.66 -8.08
N ARG A 121 -20.50 -16.90 -7.36
CA ARG A 121 -20.54 -16.77 -5.89
C ARG A 121 -19.51 -17.67 -5.22
N SER A 122 -19.46 -18.95 -5.56
CA SER A 122 -18.52 -19.90 -4.95
C SER A 122 -17.06 -19.55 -5.25
N THR A 123 -16.80 -18.94 -6.41
CA THR A 123 -15.47 -18.46 -6.79
C THR A 123 -15.09 -17.16 -6.06
N MET A 124 -16.02 -16.20 -5.97
CA MET A 124 -15.79 -14.88 -5.38
C MET A 124 -15.53 -14.92 -3.86
N VAL A 125 -16.20 -15.81 -3.12
CA VAL A 125 -15.95 -16.00 -1.68
C VAL A 125 -14.49 -16.37 -1.38
N HIS A 126 -13.78 -16.92 -2.36
CA HIS A 126 -12.37 -17.32 -2.24
C HIS A 126 -11.40 -16.44 -3.05
N SER A 127 -11.86 -15.31 -3.57
CA SER A 127 -11.04 -14.38 -4.33
C SER A 127 -10.56 -13.23 -3.45
N LYS A 128 -9.38 -12.70 -3.78
CA LYS A 128 -8.77 -11.56 -3.10
C LYS A 128 -9.58 -10.29 -3.35
N ASN A 129 -9.91 -9.55 -2.28
CA ASN A 129 -10.57 -8.25 -2.35
C ASN A 129 -9.63 -7.07 -2.02
N ASP A 130 -8.34 -7.33 -1.79
CA ASP A 130 -7.34 -6.30 -1.60
C ASP A 130 -6.97 -5.61 -2.93
N LEU A 131 -6.62 -4.33 -2.83
CA LEU A 131 -6.15 -3.51 -3.92
C LEU A 131 -4.98 -2.65 -3.45
N TRP A 132 -3.92 -2.67 -4.24
CA TRP A 132 -2.69 -1.90 -4.03
C TRP A 132 -2.11 -1.47 -5.39
N LYS A 133 -1.12 -0.57 -5.39
CA LYS A 133 -0.52 -0.01 -6.61
C LYS A 133 0.85 -0.62 -6.91
N CYS A 134 1.07 -1.00 -8.17
CA CYS A 134 2.38 -1.39 -8.65
C CYS A 134 3.37 -0.22 -8.62
N ASP A 135 4.63 -0.50 -8.95
CA ASP A 135 5.57 0.57 -9.26
C ASP A 135 5.10 1.40 -10.47
N PRO A 136 5.25 2.74 -10.39
CA PRO A 136 5.08 3.59 -11.55
C PRO A 136 6.23 3.33 -12.55
N LYS A 137 6.04 3.75 -13.80
CA LYS A 137 7.11 3.68 -14.82
C LYS A 137 8.36 4.46 -14.41
N THR A 138 8.18 5.56 -13.68
CA THR A 138 9.26 6.39 -13.14
C THR A 138 8.85 6.91 -11.78
N HIS A 139 9.72 6.75 -10.80
CA HIS A 139 9.52 7.32 -9.48
C HIS A 139 9.86 8.82 -9.49
N ILE A 140 8.88 9.63 -9.12
CA ILE A 140 8.97 11.09 -8.97
C ILE A 140 8.61 11.46 -7.52
N GLU A 141 9.52 12.14 -6.85
CA GLU A 141 9.32 12.60 -5.47
C GLU A 141 8.16 13.62 -5.40
N GLY A 142 7.29 13.48 -4.40
CA GLY A 142 6.09 14.30 -4.21
C GLY A 142 4.89 13.89 -5.08
N GLN A 143 5.08 13.00 -6.06
CA GLN A 143 3.98 12.47 -6.89
C GLN A 143 3.74 10.98 -6.63
N THR A 144 4.81 10.19 -6.68
CA THR A 144 4.74 8.72 -6.54
C THR A 144 5.36 8.22 -5.25
N TYR A 145 6.28 8.98 -4.66
CA TYR A 145 6.85 8.66 -3.36
C TYR A 145 7.28 9.92 -2.62
N THR A 146 7.52 9.77 -1.33
CA THR A 146 8.26 10.74 -0.51
C THR A 146 9.19 9.98 0.45
N GLU A 147 10.08 10.71 1.12
CA GLU A 147 11.04 10.13 2.04
C GLU A 147 11.09 10.88 3.37
N ILE A 148 11.57 10.20 4.40
CA ILE A 148 12.00 10.83 5.63
C ILE A 148 13.37 11.47 5.39
N THR A 149 13.55 12.73 5.77
CA THR A 149 14.81 13.45 5.52
C THR A 149 15.61 13.61 6.79
N ARG A 150 16.94 13.43 6.67
CA ARG A 150 17.91 13.65 7.75
C ARG A 150 17.58 12.91 9.05
N PHE A 151 17.21 11.63 8.93
CA PHE A 151 16.93 10.73 10.04
C PHE A 151 17.96 9.60 10.04
N LEU A 152 18.55 9.32 11.21
CA LEU A 152 19.59 8.29 11.38
C LEU A 152 20.68 8.33 10.31
N GLN A 153 21.27 9.49 10.05
CA GLN A 153 22.31 9.58 9.01
C GLN A 153 23.64 9.09 9.54
N GLY A 154 24.40 8.37 8.71
CA GLY A 154 25.80 8.05 8.97
C GLY A 154 26.57 9.31 9.37
N PHE A 155 27.33 9.21 10.45
CA PHE A 155 27.97 10.33 11.12
C PHE A 155 29.35 9.93 11.63
N ILE A 156 30.37 10.66 11.21
CA ILE A 156 31.75 10.49 11.66
C ILE A 156 32.00 11.38 12.87
N VAL A 157 32.46 10.80 13.96
CA VAL A 157 32.75 11.53 15.21
C VAL A 157 33.95 10.90 15.90
N ASN A 158 34.80 11.71 16.54
CA ASN A 158 35.94 11.19 17.27
C ASN A 158 35.54 10.76 18.68
N GLU A 159 36.17 9.72 19.23
CA GLU A 159 35.98 9.25 20.60
C GLU A 159 36.08 10.37 21.63
N VAL A 160 37.02 11.31 21.42
CA VAL A 160 37.24 12.47 22.31
C VAL A 160 36.02 13.38 22.43
N ASP A 161 35.17 13.44 21.41
CA ASP A 161 34.01 14.33 21.37
C ASP A 161 32.74 13.67 21.93
N MET A 162 32.79 12.36 22.23
CA MET A 162 31.64 11.55 22.66
C MET A 162 31.57 11.32 24.17
N ASN A 163 32.40 12.00 24.96
CA ASN A 163 32.35 11.98 26.42
C ASN A 163 32.64 13.37 27.00
N SER A 164 32.16 13.62 28.22
CA SER A 164 32.34 14.89 28.92
C SER A 164 33.80 15.21 29.25
N ASP A 165 34.61 14.17 29.45
CA ASP A 165 35.97 14.29 29.96
C ASP A 165 36.99 14.60 28.84
N ASN A 166 36.52 14.62 27.58
CA ASN A 166 37.33 14.77 26.38
C ASN A 166 38.48 13.75 26.36
N THR A 167 38.19 12.46 26.58
CA THR A 167 39.20 11.39 26.62
C THR A 167 38.95 10.34 25.54
N CYS A 168 39.95 9.50 25.26
CA CYS A 168 39.84 8.39 24.29
C CYS A 168 40.12 7.07 25.02
N ARG A 169 39.44 6.87 26.16
CA ARG A 169 39.65 5.69 26.99
C ARG A 169 38.95 4.44 26.48
N GLU A 170 37.83 4.68 25.82
CA GLU A 170 36.95 3.68 25.26
C GLU A 170 37.16 3.57 23.76
N ASN A 171 36.67 2.49 23.16
CA ASN A 171 36.67 2.32 21.71
C ASN A 171 35.32 2.74 21.09
N CYS A 172 35.26 2.88 19.77
CA CYS A 172 34.02 3.18 19.06
C CYS A 172 32.83 2.27 19.41
N GLY A 173 33.07 0.97 19.66
CA GLY A 173 32.02 0.01 20.01
C GLY A 173 31.39 0.24 21.38
N TYR A 174 32.07 0.95 22.30
CA TYR A 174 31.52 1.33 23.60
C TYR A 174 30.35 2.32 23.45
N TYR A 175 30.42 3.23 22.48
CA TYR A 175 29.45 4.30 22.27
C TYR A 175 28.20 3.83 21.51
N GLN A 176 27.44 2.89 22.08
CA GLN A 176 26.18 2.43 21.47
C GLN A 176 25.06 3.47 21.57
N TYR A 177 25.11 4.35 22.58
CA TYR A 177 24.19 5.46 22.76
C TYR A 177 24.92 6.60 23.49
N SER A 178 25.21 7.68 22.77
CA SER A 178 25.94 8.85 23.30
C SER A 178 25.44 10.13 22.63
N ARG A 179 26.16 11.24 22.84
CA ARG A 179 25.96 12.54 22.19
C ARG A 179 27.31 13.16 21.87
N GLN A 180 27.31 14.14 20.97
CA GLN A 180 28.48 14.98 20.78
C GLN A 180 28.52 16.03 21.91
N HIS A 181 29.48 15.89 22.84
CA HIS A 181 29.63 16.80 23.97
C HIS A 181 30.43 18.04 23.63
N THR A 182 31.46 17.89 22.80
CA THR A 182 32.41 18.96 22.47
C THR A 182 32.81 18.91 20.99
N CYS A 183 33.71 19.81 20.61
CA CYS A 183 34.42 19.75 19.35
C CYS A 183 35.90 20.05 19.64
N PHE A 184 36.63 19.00 20.02
CA PHE A 184 38.00 19.09 20.48
C PHE A 184 38.88 19.77 19.43
N GLN A 185 39.52 20.87 19.83
CA GLN A 185 40.42 21.68 19.01
C GLN A 185 39.84 22.11 17.65
N ASN A 186 38.52 22.19 17.50
CA ASN A 186 37.87 22.48 16.22
C ASN A 186 38.38 21.57 15.08
N LEU A 187 38.63 20.28 15.36
CA LEU A 187 39.02 19.28 14.37
C LEU A 187 37.89 18.99 13.36
N PHE A 188 37.71 17.75 12.91
CA PHE A 188 36.73 17.44 11.86
C PHE A 188 35.29 17.83 12.24
N CYS A 189 34.93 17.76 13.53
CA CYS A 189 33.65 18.20 14.08
C CYS A 189 33.26 19.65 13.68
N SER A 190 34.22 20.55 13.45
CA SER A 190 33.96 21.94 13.04
C SER A 190 33.70 22.10 11.54
N LYS A 191 34.10 21.11 10.73
CA LYS A 191 34.03 21.13 9.26
C LYS A 191 32.72 20.54 8.72
N GLN A 192 32.03 19.75 9.54
CA GLN A 192 30.76 19.10 9.20
C GLN A 192 29.57 19.73 9.96
N ALA A 193 28.35 19.40 9.55
CA ALA A 193 27.18 19.73 10.36
C ALA A 193 27.21 18.92 11.66
N ALA A 194 26.99 19.58 12.80
CA ALA A 194 26.94 18.91 14.09
C ALA A 194 25.79 17.88 14.15
N CYS A 195 25.92 16.91 15.07
CA CYS A 195 24.81 16.10 15.53
C CYS A 195 24.44 16.55 16.95
N ARG A 196 23.35 17.31 17.10
CA ARG A 196 22.94 17.85 18.40
C ARG A 196 22.05 16.91 19.22
N GLY A 197 21.51 15.88 18.57
CA GLY A 197 20.73 14.85 19.21
C GLY A 197 21.57 13.66 19.67
N ASN A 198 21.01 12.46 19.52
CA ASN A 198 21.68 11.24 19.95
C ASN A 198 22.61 10.71 18.85
N ILE A 199 23.75 10.18 19.26
CA ILE A 199 24.68 9.41 18.44
C ILE A 199 24.52 7.95 18.86
N VAL A 200 24.18 7.10 17.91
CA VAL A 200 23.82 5.70 18.20
C VAL A 200 24.60 4.73 17.33
N LYS A 201 24.79 3.51 17.84
CA LYS A 201 25.37 2.36 17.14
C LYS A 201 26.72 2.69 16.47
N CYS A 202 27.65 3.23 17.25
CA CYS A 202 29.00 3.52 16.78
C CYS A 202 29.80 2.24 16.51
N THR A 203 30.63 2.29 15.47
CA THR A 203 31.54 1.21 15.07
C THR A 203 32.87 1.79 14.59
N PHE A 204 33.94 1.04 14.80
CA PHE A 204 35.24 1.35 14.22
C PHE A 204 35.32 0.71 12.82
N VAL A 205 35.84 1.44 11.84
CA VAL A 205 36.03 0.94 10.47
C VAL A 205 37.50 0.95 10.10
N ASP A 206 38.13 2.12 10.15
CA ASP A 206 39.58 2.32 9.99
C ASP A 206 40.00 3.66 10.60
N SER A 207 41.30 3.87 10.80
CA SER A 207 41.87 5.06 11.45
C SER A 207 41.81 6.32 10.59
N ASP A 208 42.17 6.21 9.31
CA ASP A 208 42.37 7.36 8.42
C ASP A 208 41.41 7.30 7.23
N MET A 209 40.85 8.46 6.87
CA MET A 209 39.82 8.54 5.83
C MET A 209 39.79 9.88 5.07
N TRP A 210 39.28 9.82 3.85
CA TRP A 210 38.92 10.94 3.01
C TRP A 210 37.40 11.04 2.89
N ILE A 211 36.85 12.17 3.32
CA ILE A 211 35.41 12.37 3.37
C ILE A 211 35.00 13.39 2.31
N CYS A 212 34.04 13.01 1.47
CA CYS A 212 33.34 13.96 0.63
C CYS A 212 32.08 14.48 1.32
N LEU A 213 32.12 15.74 1.75
CA LEU A 213 30.99 16.41 2.40
C LEU A 213 29.92 16.77 1.37
N ALA A 214 28.68 16.39 1.64
CA ALA A 214 27.53 16.77 0.83
C ALA A 214 27.21 18.27 0.98
N PRO A 215 26.44 18.87 0.04
CA PRO A 215 25.98 20.26 0.13
C PRO A 215 25.32 20.59 1.48
N ARG A 216 25.62 21.77 2.05
CA ARG A 216 25.17 22.17 3.40
C ARG A 216 23.66 22.11 3.62
N TRP A 217 22.88 22.44 2.58
CA TRP A 217 21.41 22.48 2.60
C TRP A 217 20.80 21.28 1.88
N GLY A 218 21.59 20.22 1.67
CA GLY A 218 21.14 18.99 1.06
C GLY A 218 20.48 18.05 2.08
N LYS A 219 19.99 16.92 1.57
CA LYS A 219 19.39 15.86 2.39
C LYS A 219 20.42 14.95 3.05
N ARG A 220 21.72 15.11 2.74
CA ARG A 220 22.82 14.20 3.11
C ARG A 220 23.93 14.94 3.86
N ARG A 221 24.72 14.22 4.66
CA ARG A 221 25.95 14.73 5.31
C ARG A 221 27.18 14.44 4.46
N TYR A 222 27.23 13.26 3.84
CA TYR A 222 28.34 12.80 3.01
C TYR A 222 27.83 12.29 1.66
N ASP A 223 28.62 12.46 0.60
CA ASP A 223 28.37 11.80 -0.68
C ASP A 223 29.05 10.42 -0.69
N TRP A 224 30.29 10.35 -0.21
CA TRP A 224 31.07 9.12 -0.02
C TRP A 224 32.17 9.31 1.03
N ILE A 225 32.69 8.20 1.55
CA ILE A 225 33.86 8.14 2.45
C ILE A 225 34.81 7.07 1.94
N GLU A 226 36.10 7.36 1.87
CA GLU A 226 37.15 6.42 1.49
C GLU A 226 38.14 6.26 2.65
N TYR A 227 38.42 5.02 3.05
CA TYR A 227 39.41 4.69 4.07
C TYR A 227 40.77 4.38 3.45
N GLU A 228 41.84 4.50 4.24
CA GLU A 228 43.21 4.21 3.81
C GLU A 228 43.42 2.77 3.30
N ASN A 229 42.72 1.80 3.87
CA ASN A 229 42.71 0.43 3.37
C ASN A 229 42.02 0.23 2.01
N GLY A 230 41.53 1.29 1.37
CA GLY A 230 40.85 1.27 0.07
C GLY A 230 39.34 0.98 0.15
N ARG A 231 38.77 0.79 1.34
CA ARG A 231 37.33 0.61 1.52
C ARG A 231 36.59 1.92 1.23
N ILE A 232 35.59 1.85 0.37
CA ILE A 232 34.73 2.98 0.00
C ILE A 232 33.32 2.75 0.55
N LEU A 233 32.75 3.77 1.18
CA LEU A 233 31.37 3.86 1.59
C LEU A 233 30.63 4.83 0.68
N GLY A 234 29.54 4.40 0.05
CA GLY A 234 28.81 5.18 -0.93
C GLY A 234 29.45 5.13 -2.32
N ASP A 235 29.04 6.06 -3.19
CA ASP A 235 29.46 6.09 -4.59
C ASP A 235 30.50 7.20 -4.82
N LYS A 236 31.76 6.79 -5.04
CA LYS A 236 32.90 7.70 -5.18
C LYS A 236 32.85 8.47 -6.50
N LYS A 237 32.19 9.62 -6.47
CA LYS A 237 32.06 10.58 -7.57
C LYS A 237 32.80 11.89 -7.26
N SER A 238 32.69 12.87 -8.15
CA SER A 238 33.26 14.20 -7.92
C SER A 238 32.68 14.83 -6.65
N CYS A 239 33.55 15.47 -5.86
CA CYS A 239 33.14 16.06 -4.59
C CYS A 239 32.91 17.57 -4.71
N SER A 240 31.66 18.00 -4.55
CA SER A 240 31.25 19.40 -4.73
C SER A 240 31.90 20.37 -3.73
N ARG A 241 32.15 19.92 -2.50
CA ARG A 241 32.73 20.74 -1.42
C ARG A 241 34.21 20.44 -1.15
N GLY A 242 34.85 19.69 -2.04
CA GLY A 242 36.21 19.20 -1.84
C GLY A 242 36.28 18.07 -0.81
N VAL A 243 37.39 17.36 -0.84
CA VAL A 243 37.64 16.18 0.01
C VAL A 243 38.36 16.64 1.28
N THR A 244 37.88 16.18 2.44
CA THR A 244 38.52 16.45 3.74
C THR A 244 39.23 15.18 4.22
N LYS A 245 40.55 15.25 4.40
CA LYS A 245 41.31 14.19 5.07
C LYS A 245 41.10 14.28 6.58
N VAL A 246 40.90 13.14 7.22
CA VAL A 246 40.68 12.98 8.66
C VAL A 246 41.53 11.82 9.13
N ASP A 247 42.43 12.11 10.08
CA ASP A 247 43.41 11.15 10.59
C ASP A 247 43.15 10.91 12.08
N SER A 248 43.18 9.63 12.50
CA SER A 248 43.18 9.29 13.92
C SER A 248 44.55 9.59 14.53
N TRP A 249 44.60 9.82 15.84
CA TRP A 249 45.81 10.35 16.47
C TRP A 249 46.05 9.81 17.87
N TRP A 250 47.31 9.83 18.28
CA TRP A 250 47.72 9.40 19.61
C TRP A 250 47.74 10.57 20.59
N ARG A 251 46.99 10.44 21.67
CA ARG A 251 47.10 11.30 22.84
C ARG A 251 48.04 10.65 23.85
N TRP A 252 49.25 11.19 23.93
CA TRP A 252 50.34 10.62 24.73
C TRP A 252 50.68 9.20 24.22
N LEU A 253 51.48 8.42 24.94
CA LEU A 253 51.95 7.10 24.47
C LEU A 253 50.90 5.98 24.53
N PHE A 254 49.73 6.19 25.16
CA PHE A 254 48.82 5.09 25.53
C PHE A 254 47.37 5.23 25.05
N TRP A 255 46.93 6.39 24.57
CA TRP A 255 45.54 6.59 24.17
C TRP A 255 45.46 6.92 22.68
N HIS A 256 44.82 6.05 21.90
CA HIS A 256 44.57 6.29 20.49
C HIS A 256 43.15 6.82 20.32
N CYS A 257 43.01 8.03 19.77
CA CYS A 257 41.74 8.70 19.56
C CYS A 257 41.22 8.40 18.15
N SER A 258 40.32 7.43 18.06
CA SER A 258 39.82 6.96 16.77
C SER A 258 38.60 7.76 16.30
N TYR A 259 38.43 7.88 14.99
CA TYR A 259 37.18 8.33 14.40
C TYR A 259 36.23 7.15 14.21
N CYS A 260 35.00 7.31 14.72
CA CYS A 260 33.95 6.31 14.71
C CYS A 260 32.91 6.62 13.64
N PHE A 261 32.40 5.57 13.00
CA PHE A 261 31.20 5.65 12.18
C PHE A 261 29.98 5.31 13.03
N CYS A 262 29.07 6.26 13.19
CA CYS A 262 27.87 6.16 14.00
C CYS A 262 26.64 6.61 13.19
N TYR A 263 25.47 6.62 13.82
CA TYR A 263 24.26 7.22 13.25
C TYR A 263 23.81 8.41 14.09
N CYS A 264 23.45 9.49 13.41
CA CYS A 264 22.97 10.72 14.02
C CYS A 264 21.45 10.78 14.02
N ASP A 265 20.86 10.79 15.22
CA ASP A 265 19.45 11.05 15.48
C ASP A 265 19.26 12.46 16.03
N ASP A 266 19.23 13.46 15.14
CA ASP A 266 19.09 14.87 15.51
C ASP A 266 17.72 15.44 15.13
N SER A 267 16.80 15.52 16.09
CA SER A 267 15.48 16.12 15.90
C SER A 267 15.50 17.64 15.84
N SER A 268 16.62 18.29 16.19
CA SER A 268 16.77 19.75 16.15
C SER A 268 17.25 20.27 14.80
N ASP A 269 17.54 19.38 13.86
CA ASP A 269 17.96 19.71 12.51
C ASP A 269 16.79 20.34 11.73
N PRO A 270 16.88 21.61 11.28
CA PRO A 270 15.76 22.30 10.64
C PRO A 270 15.38 21.70 9.27
N LEU A 271 16.20 20.82 8.69
CA LEU A 271 15.92 20.15 7.42
C LEU A 271 15.37 18.74 7.61
N THR A 272 15.12 18.30 8.86
CA THR A 272 14.53 16.99 9.11
C THR A 272 13.01 17.01 8.99
N ASN A 273 12.49 16.08 8.20
CA ASN A 273 11.07 15.85 8.04
C ASN A 273 10.80 14.39 8.41
N ARG A 274 10.39 14.16 9.66
CA ARG A 274 10.30 12.83 10.28
C ARG A 274 9.02 12.64 11.10
N TYR A 275 7.96 13.32 10.67
CA TYR A 275 6.73 13.45 11.44
C TYR A 275 5.57 12.74 10.73
N PHE A 276 4.70 12.09 11.50
CA PHE A 276 3.47 11.45 11.01
C PHE A 276 2.27 12.04 11.72
N ASN A 277 1.24 12.41 10.98
CA ASN A 277 0.00 12.91 11.56
C ASN A 277 -0.75 11.79 12.29
N LEU A 278 -1.19 12.08 13.53
CA LEU A 278 -2.01 11.19 14.36
C LEU A 278 -3.49 11.59 14.38
N ARG A 279 -3.84 12.77 13.84
CA ARG A 279 -5.22 13.23 13.75
C ARG A 279 -6.03 12.36 12.80
N GLU A 280 -7.27 12.12 13.15
CA GLU A 280 -8.19 11.34 12.33
C GLU A 280 -8.66 12.06 11.07
N VAL A 281 -8.91 11.28 10.03
CA VAL A 281 -9.51 11.76 8.79
C VAL A 281 -10.74 10.92 8.52
N THR A 282 -11.90 11.57 8.43
CA THR A 282 -13.19 10.91 8.24
C THR A 282 -13.89 11.46 6.99
N SER A 283 -14.68 10.61 6.34
CA SER A 283 -15.61 11.02 5.30
C SER A 283 -16.76 11.84 5.90
N ASP A 284 -17.48 12.54 5.04
CA ASP A 284 -18.69 13.28 5.36
C ASP A 284 -19.88 12.32 5.54
N VAL A 285 -19.88 11.63 6.68
CA VAL A 285 -20.88 10.60 7.01
C VAL A 285 -22.29 11.17 7.14
N GLU A 286 -22.42 12.43 7.60
CA GLU A 286 -23.69 13.14 7.71
C GLU A 286 -24.36 13.30 6.34
N ASN A 287 -23.57 13.46 5.28
CA ASN A 287 -24.02 13.52 3.90
C ASN A 287 -23.91 12.18 3.15
N ASN A 288 -23.99 11.06 3.89
CA ASN A 288 -24.00 9.70 3.35
C ASN A 288 -22.77 9.35 2.49
N LYS A 289 -21.59 9.90 2.82
CA LYS A 289 -20.35 9.62 2.10
C LYS A 289 -19.46 8.63 2.82
N VAL A 290 -18.81 7.78 2.04
CA VAL A 290 -17.85 6.77 2.50
C VAL A 290 -16.49 6.98 1.86
N VAL A 291 -15.46 6.36 2.42
CA VAL A 291 -14.10 6.38 1.84
C VAL A 291 -14.08 5.52 0.58
N THR A 292 -13.54 6.08 -0.50
CA THR A 292 -13.41 5.42 -1.82
C THR A 292 -11.96 5.28 -2.26
N GLY A 293 -11.01 5.85 -1.54
CA GLY A 293 -9.59 5.77 -1.87
C GLY A 293 -8.71 6.41 -0.81
N ILE A 294 -7.44 6.01 -0.78
CA ILE A 294 -6.46 6.44 0.22
C ILE A 294 -5.11 6.72 -0.45
N ARG A 295 -4.37 7.71 0.06
CA ARG A 295 -2.95 7.91 -0.24
C ARG A 295 -2.21 8.51 0.96
N PHE A 296 -0.89 8.44 0.94
CA PHE A 296 -0.05 9.30 1.76
C PHE A 296 0.30 10.60 1.03
N ILE A 297 0.46 11.69 1.78
CA ILE A 297 0.95 12.97 1.27
C ILE A 297 1.84 13.64 2.32
N LYS A 298 2.90 14.31 1.88
CA LYS A 298 3.77 15.10 2.76
C LYS A 298 3.44 16.58 2.61
N ALA A 299 3.01 17.21 3.70
CA ALA A 299 2.68 18.63 3.76
C ALA A 299 3.28 19.21 5.05
N SER A 300 3.86 20.42 4.97
CA SER A 300 4.57 21.05 6.10
C SER A 300 5.55 20.13 6.87
N GLY A 301 6.23 19.22 6.15
CA GLY A 301 7.19 18.27 6.75
C GLY A 301 6.56 17.07 7.48
N VAL A 302 5.23 16.98 7.54
CA VAL A 302 4.46 15.90 8.16
C VAL A 302 3.87 14.98 7.10
N ILE A 303 3.91 13.67 7.34
CA ILE A 303 3.24 12.66 6.53
C ILE A 303 1.79 12.52 7.00
N HIS A 304 0.85 12.78 6.10
CA HIS A 304 -0.58 12.67 6.32
C HIS A 304 -1.16 11.49 5.54
N ILE A 305 -2.17 10.85 6.11
CA ILE A 305 -3.13 10.06 5.34
C ILE A 305 -4.13 11.05 4.72
N GLN A 306 -4.40 10.89 3.43
CA GLN A 306 -5.46 11.61 2.75
C GLN A 306 -6.45 10.62 2.15
N ILE A 307 -7.74 10.86 2.35
CA ILE A 307 -8.82 10.03 1.83
C ILE A 307 -9.57 10.74 0.71
N GLN A 308 -10.03 9.93 -0.24
CA GLN A 308 -11.05 10.27 -1.20
C GLN A 308 -12.41 9.78 -0.67
N GLU A 309 -13.45 10.58 -0.84
CA GLU A 309 -14.82 10.23 -0.44
C GLU A 309 -15.79 10.28 -1.62
N GLY A 310 -16.88 9.53 -1.51
CA GLY A 310 -18.00 9.56 -2.46
C GLY A 310 -19.32 9.20 -1.79
N GLU A 311 -20.42 9.70 -2.33
CA GLU A 311 -21.79 9.41 -1.89
C GLU A 311 -22.13 7.94 -2.14
N LEU A 312 -22.62 7.28 -1.10
CA LEU A 312 -23.14 5.92 -1.14
C LEU A 312 -24.54 5.91 -1.76
N LEU A 313 -24.75 4.99 -2.70
CA LEU A 313 -26.01 4.77 -3.39
C LEU A 313 -26.58 3.39 -3.03
N LYS A 314 -27.80 3.13 -3.51
CA LYS A 314 -28.47 1.83 -3.36
C LYS A 314 -27.56 0.69 -3.83
N TYR A 315 -27.68 -0.44 -3.17
CA TYR A 315 -26.89 -1.64 -3.43
C TYR A 315 -25.38 -1.45 -3.25
N GLY A 316 -24.95 -0.46 -2.46
CA GLY A 316 -23.53 -0.25 -2.15
C GLY A 316 -22.72 0.41 -3.27
N GLU A 317 -23.40 0.88 -4.32
CA GLU A 317 -22.77 1.64 -5.40
C GLU A 317 -22.24 2.98 -4.92
N ILE A 318 -21.25 3.53 -5.63
CA ILE A 318 -20.69 4.84 -5.35
C ILE A 318 -21.05 5.78 -6.49
N ASN A 319 -21.58 6.95 -6.15
CA ASN A 319 -21.82 8.01 -7.12
C ASN A 319 -20.48 8.55 -7.64
N ALA A 320 -20.04 8.10 -8.82
CA ALA A 320 -18.76 8.47 -9.41
C ALA A 320 -18.57 9.99 -9.59
N THR A 321 -19.66 10.75 -9.76
CA THR A 321 -19.62 12.21 -9.92
C THR A 321 -19.45 12.98 -8.62
N SER A 322 -19.75 12.34 -7.48
CA SER A 322 -19.61 12.94 -6.14
C SER A 322 -18.19 12.81 -5.57
N ILE A 323 -17.32 12.09 -6.26
CA ILE A 323 -16.01 11.70 -5.75
C ILE A 323 -15.09 12.90 -5.63
N LEU A 324 -14.59 13.13 -4.41
CA LEU A 324 -13.71 14.26 -4.12
C LEU A 324 -12.70 13.92 -3.02
N TRP A 325 -11.60 14.67 -3.01
CA TRP A 325 -10.59 14.56 -1.95
C TRP A 325 -11.05 15.31 -0.70
N ARG A 326 -10.90 14.69 0.48
CA ARG A 326 -10.96 15.47 1.72
C ARG A 326 -9.74 16.38 1.80
N PRO A 327 -9.91 17.65 2.18
CA PRO A 327 -8.78 18.54 2.42
C PRO A 327 -7.96 17.98 3.59
N ILE A 328 -6.64 18.13 3.49
CA ILE A 328 -5.75 17.81 4.60
C ILE A 328 -5.81 18.96 5.62
N ASP A 329 -5.80 18.60 6.90
CA ASP A 329 -5.60 19.55 7.99
C ASP A 329 -4.09 19.78 8.16
N GLU A 330 -3.55 20.70 7.37
CA GLU A 330 -2.13 21.05 7.41
C GLU A 330 -1.82 21.95 8.63
N TYR A 331 -0.73 21.65 9.32
CA TYR A 331 -0.30 22.42 10.49
C TYR A 331 1.22 22.48 10.62
N ASN A 332 1.69 23.51 11.32
CA ASN A 332 3.08 23.58 11.78
C ASN A 332 3.24 22.83 13.11
N ILE A 333 4.19 21.89 13.16
CA ILE A 333 4.57 21.12 14.34
C ILE A 333 4.90 21.99 15.56
N ASP A 334 5.46 23.20 15.36
CA ASP A 334 5.84 24.10 16.46
C ASP A 334 4.64 24.57 17.30
N THR A 335 3.44 24.50 16.71
CA THR A 335 2.18 24.92 17.35
C THR A 335 1.36 23.76 17.90
N LYS A 336 1.82 22.52 17.70
CA LYS A 336 1.08 21.28 17.97
C LYS A 336 1.84 20.40 18.95
N LYS A 337 1.14 19.39 19.50
CA LYS A 337 1.67 18.53 20.56
C LYS A 337 2.12 17.18 20.00
N ALA A 338 3.41 16.87 20.15
CA ALA A 338 3.96 15.55 19.88
C ALA A 338 3.26 14.46 20.72
N GLY A 339 2.98 13.32 20.10
CA GLY A 339 2.24 12.19 20.68
C GLY A 339 0.72 12.35 20.72
N THR A 340 0.19 13.55 20.41
CA THR A 340 -1.26 13.80 20.31
C THR A 340 -1.63 14.17 18.88
N ASP A 341 -1.00 15.20 18.32
CA ASP A 341 -1.27 15.66 16.95
C ASP A 341 -0.41 14.93 15.93
N TYR A 342 0.86 14.68 16.28
CA TYR A 342 1.83 14.02 15.40
C TYR A 342 2.77 13.10 16.18
N HIS A 343 3.28 12.08 15.52
CA HIS A 343 4.40 11.25 15.97
C HIS A 343 5.70 11.76 15.35
N MET A 344 6.79 11.77 16.12
CA MET A 344 8.13 12.11 15.65
C MET A 344 8.99 10.85 15.70
N LEU A 345 9.61 10.50 14.58
CA LEU A 345 10.54 9.38 14.56
C LEU A 345 11.80 9.72 15.39
N THR A 346 12.22 8.75 16.19
CA THR A 346 13.46 8.75 16.97
C THR A 346 14.09 7.37 16.84
N TRP A 347 15.34 7.18 17.26
CA TRP A 347 15.94 5.85 17.32
C TRP A 347 14.99 4.86 18.01
N GLU A 348 14.41 5.16 19.15
CA GLU A 348 13.58 4.22 19.89
C GLU A 348 12.15 4.09 19.35
N HIS A 349 11.65 5.06 18.58
CA HIS A 349 10.26 5.11 18.12
C HIS A 349 10.16 5.30 16.61
N ARG A 350 10.58 4.27 15.87
CA ARG A 350 10.70 4.30 14.41
C ARG A 350 10.00 3.15 13.68
N ALA A 351 9.21 2.36 14.41
CA ALA A 351 8.52 1.22 13.85
C ALA A 351 7.17 1.63 13.24
N VAL A 352 6.76 0.92 12.20
CA VAL A 352 5.43 1.00 11.57
C VAL A 352 4.87 -0.41 11.51
N ASP A 353 3.68 -0.58 12.06
CA ASP A 353 2.93 -1.83 11.99
C ASP A 353 2.34 -2.03 10.60
N LEU A 354 2.50 -3.24 10.07
CA LEU A 354 2.03 -3.66 8.76
C LEU A 354 0.84 -4.59 8.96
N ASP A 355 -0.37 -4.03 8.87
CA ASP A 355 -1.61 -4.71 9.19
C ASP A 355 -2.66 -4.56 8.09
N ASP A 356 -3.51 -5.58 8.03
CA ASP A 356 -4.68 -5.67 7.17
C ASP A 356 -5.92 -5.56 8.05
N LEU A 357 -6.52 -4.37 8.10
CA LEU A 357 -7.69 -4.13 8.94
C LEU A 357 -8.96 -4.27 8.11
N ILE A 358 -9.77 -5.27 8.48
CA ILE A 358 -11.07 -5.56 7.88
C ILE A 358 -12.16 -5.20 8.87
N LEU A 359 -13.14 -4.43 8.42
CA LEU A 359 -14.30 -4.07 9.23
C LEU A 359 -15.23 -5.28 9.42
N PRO A 360 -16.02 -5.30 10.50
CA PRO A 360 -17.09 -6.27 10.67
C PRO A 360 -18.07 -6.23 9.49
N LYS A 361 -18.86 -7.30 9.37
CA LYS A 361 -19.94 -7.38 8.37
C LYS A 361 -20.87 -6.16 8.49
N ASP A 362 -21.42 -5.75 7.36
CA ASP A 362 -22.35 -4.61 7.21
C ASP A 362 -21.76 -3.24 7.61
N HIS A 363 -20.44 -3.10 7.63
CA HIS A 363 -19.75 -1.83 7.84
C HIS A 363 -18.93 -1.41 6.62
N LEU A 364 -18.93 -0.10 6.34
CA LEU A 364 -18.11 0.53 5.32
C LEU A 364 -17.09 1.48 5.95
N LEU A 365 -15.94 1.61 5.29
CA LEU A 365 -14.85 2.47 5.71
C LEU A 365 -15.28 3.94 5.62
N THR A 366 -15.22 4.63 6.76
CA THR A 366 -15.60 6.05 6.89
C THR A 366 -14.52 6.90 7.55
N GLY A 367 -13.41 6.31 7.96
CA GLY A 367 -12.27 7.07 8.47
C GLY A 367 -11.05 6.22 8.73
N ILE A 368 -9.93 6.90 8.96
CA ILE A 368 -8.62 6.29 9.12
C ILE A 368 -7.71 7.24 9.90
N LYS A 369 -6.84 6.67 10.74
CA LYS A 369 -5.81 7.42 11.46
C LYS A 369 -4.64 6.54 11.84
N PHE A 370 -3.53 7.19 12.17
CA PHE A 370 -2.47 6.55 12.94
C PHE A 370 -2.69 6.79 14.42
N ARG A 371 -2.35 5.79 15.23
CA ARG A 371 -2.14 5.92 16.67
C ARG A 371 -0.76 5.39 17.03
N LYS A 372 -0.31 5.69 18.24
CA LYS A 372 0.97 5.22 18.77
C LYS A 372 0.75 4.07 19.75
N ILE A 373 1.46 2.96 19.55
CA ILE A 373 1.57 1.86 20.52
C ILE A 373 3.05 1.64 20.81
N GLY A 374 3.52 2.02 21.99
CA GLY A 374 4.95 1.96 22.31
C GLY A 374 5.80 2.72 21.28
N GLY A 375 6.75 2.04 20.65
CA GLY A 375 7.62 2.57 19.58
C GLY A 375 7.01 2.60 18.17
N HIS A 376 5.77 2.14 18.02
CA HIS A 376 5.16 1.81 16.73
C HIS A 376 4.08 2.81 16.32
N LEU A 377 4.06 3.14 15.03
CA LEU A 377 2.90 3.68 14.34
C LEU A 377 1.96 2.53 13.99
N ASN A 378 0.75 2.58 14.53
CA ASN A 378 -0.29 1.57 14.36
C ASN A 378 -1.48 2.16 13.61
N LEU A 379 -2.02 1.43 12.65
CA LEU A 379 -3.18 1.87 11.88
C LEU A 379 -4.47 1.62 12.67
N GLU A 380 -5.42 2.55 12.57
CA GLU A 380 -6.77 2.39 13.09
C GLU A 380 -7.77 2.91 12.05
N ILE A 381 -8.81 2.11 11.78
CA ILE A 381 -9.84 2.42 10.77
C ILE A 381 -11.20 2.59 11.43
N ARG A 382 -12.01 3.49 10.88
CA ARG A 382 -13.38 3.75 11.32
C ARG A 382 -14.35 3.11 10.36
N GLY A 383 -15.28 2.32 10.89
CA GLY A 383 -16.37 1.70 10.16
C GLY A 383 -17.73 2.26 10.57
N SER A 384 -18.60 2.52 9.61
CA SER A 384 -20.00 2.86 9.85
C SER A 384 -20.91 1.79 9.27
N GLU A 385 -21.92 1.38 10.05
CA GLU A 385 -22.92 0.43 9.59
C GLU A 385 -23.78 1.03 8.46
N PHE A 386 -24.19 0.20 7.50
CA PHE A 386 -25.03 0.65 6.38
C PHE A 386 -26.13 -0.34 6.03
N ASP A 387 -27.13 0.13 5.31
CA ASP A 387 -28.17 -0.69 4.73
C ASP A 387 -27.91 -0.84 3.22
N ILE A 388 -27.63 -2.08 2.78
CA ILE A 388 -27.31 -2.38 1.39
C ILE A 388 -28.44 -2.05 0.42
N THR A 389 -29.70 -2.25 0.80
CA THR A 389 -30.84 -2.04 -0.11
C THR A 389 -31.09 -0.55 -0.36
N THR A 390 -31.02 0.24 0.70
CA THR A 390 -31.28 1.68 0.63
C THR A 390 -30.04 2.48 0.24
N GLY A 391 -28.84 1.92 0.47
CA GLY A 391 -27.59 2.63 0.23
C GLY A 391 -27.30 3.72 1.25
N LYS A 392 -27.84 3.59 2.46
CA LYS A 392 -27.71 4.62 3.50
C LYS A 392 -26.90 4.12 4.69
N LEU A 393 -26.02 4.99 5.19
CA LEU A 393 -25.39 4.82 6.49
C LEU A 393 -26.45 4.84 7.58
N LYS A 394 -26.43 3.84 8.46
CA LYS A 394 -27.35 3.79 9.60
C LYS A 394 -26.97 4.89 10.59
N HIS A 395 -27.97 5.49 11.22
CA HIS A 395 -27.80 6.59 12.18
C HIS A 395 -26.93 7.73 11.63
N SER A 396 -27.00 8.03 10.32
CA SER A 396 -26.16 9.05 9.66
C SER A 396 -24.65 8.88 9.90
N GLY A 397 -24.21 7.66 10.23
CA GLY A 397 -22.82 7.37 10.60
C GLY A 397 -22.39 7.86 11.98
N ASP A 398 -23.31 8.31 12.83
CA ASP A 398 -23.02 8.75 14.21
C ASP A 398 -22.55 7.59 15.10
N LYS A 399 -23.04 6.38 14.82
CA LYS A 399 -22.64 5.15 15.52
C LYS A 399 -21.59 4.39 14.73
N SER A 400 -20.38 4.95 14.67
CA SER A 400 -19.22 4.26 14.10
C SER A 400 -18.41 3.53 15.15
N ILE A 401 -17.64 2.55 14.69
CA ILE A 401 -16.65 1.84 15.48
C ILE A 401 -15.24 2.12 14.93
N TRP A 402 -14.26 2.08 15.82
CA TRP A 402 -12.85 2.06 15.43
C TRP A 402 -12.30 0.65 15.61
N VAL A 403 -11.59 0.17 14.61
CA VAL A 403 -10.99 -1.17 14.55
C VAL A 403 -9.49 -1.01 14.33
N SER A 404 -8.70 -1.76 15.09
CA SER A 404 -7.24 -1.78 15.01
C SER A 404 -6.70 -3.15 15.42
N ASN A 405 -5.39 -3.35 15.21
CA ASN A 405 -4.66 -4.51 15.71
C ASN A 405 -3.76 -4.08 16.89
N ASP A 406 -4.13 -4.50 18.09
CA ASP A 406 -3.41 -4.21 19.34
C ASP A 406 -2.21 -5.15 19.60
N ASN A 407 -1.92 -6.10 18.70
CA ASN A 407 -0.75 -6.97 18.86
C ASN A 407 0.53 -6.13 18.92
N THR A 408 1.50 -6.61 19.69
CA THR A 408 2.84 -6.02 19.84
C THR A 408 3.88 -7.11 19.63
N ASP A 409 5.14 -6.73 19.46
CA ASP A 409 6.29 -7.65 19.47
C ASP A 409 6.40 -8.44 20.79
N ALA A 410 5.88 -7.90 21.89
CA ALA A 410 5.83 -8.54 23.21
C ALA A 410 4.52 -9.31 23.49
N SER A 411 3.57 -9.38 22.54
CA SER A 411 2.28 -10.06 22.77
C SER A 411 2.46 -11.56 22.98
N TYR A 412 1.75 -12.11 23.97
CA TYR A 412 1.79 -13.55 24.26
C TYR A 412 1.23 -14.41 23.11
N TYR A 413 0.15 -13.94 22.49
CA TYR A 413 -0.48 -14.62 21.36
C TYR A 413 -0.24 -13.79 20.10
N LYS A 414 0.30 -14.41 19.04
CA LYS A 414 0.66 -13.77 17.77
C LYS A 414 1.52 -12.49 17.95
N PRO A 415 2.73 -12.61 18.53
CA PRO A 415 3.65 -11.48 18.59
C PRO A 415 3.99 -11.00 17.17
N ARG A 416 4.15 -9.68 17.02
CA ARG A 416 4.55 -9.10 15.74
C ARG A 416 5.97 -9.54 15.37
N THR A 417 6.20 -9.79 14.09
CA THR A 417 7.55 -10.11 13.57
C THR A 417 8.11 -8.97 12.74
N LYS A 418 9.42 -8.76 12.81
CA LYS A 418 10.10 -7.69 12.08
C LYS A 418 10.37 -8.09 10.63
N VAL A 419 10.06 -7.19 9.69
CA VAL A 419 10.55 -7.25 8.31
C VAL A 419 11.99 -6.74 8.29
N GLU A 420 12.93 -7.63 7.98
CA GLU A 420 14.36 -7.32 7.96
C GLU A 420 14.80 -6.82 6.58
N LEU A 421 15.37 -5.62 6.54
CA LEU A 421 15.96 -5.05 5.33
C LEU A 421 17.42 -5.52 5.19
N TYR A 422 17.68 -6.40 4.23
CA TYR A 422 19.04 -6.88 3.98
C TYR A 422 19.82 -5.92 3.07
N LYS A 423 20.80 -5.21 3.66
CA LYS A 423 21.68 -4.23 2.99
C LYS A 423 20.90 -3.24 2.10
N PRO A 424 19.96 -2.48 2.67
CA PRO A 424 19.04 -1.67 1.87
C PRO A 424 19.75 -0.49 1.18
N ASP A 425 19.54 -0.28 -0.12
CA ASP A 425 19.88 0.97 -0.82
C ASP A 425 18.59 1.75 -1.17
N ILE A 426 18.76 2.92 -1.78
CA ILE A 426 17.68 3.79 -2.23
C ILE A 426 16.77 3.04 -3.21
N PRO A 427 15.46 2.88 -2.90
CA PRO A 427 14.57 2.00 -3.66
C PRO A 427 14.32 2.48 -5.11
N THR A 428 14.58 3.75 -5.40
CA THR A 428 14.41 4.35 -6.73
C THR A 428 15.63 4.20 -7.65
N LYS A 429 16.79 3.76 -7.15
CA LYS A 429 18.01 3.50 -7.96
C LYS A 429 17.94 2.20 -8.78
N ARG A 430 16.87 1.43 -8.61
CA ARG A 430 16.81 0.04 -9.07
C ARG A 430 16.78 -0.09 -10.59
N ILE A 431 17.46 -1.12 -11.10
CA ILE A 431 17.61 -1.41 -12.55
C ILE A 431 16.81 -2.65 -12.98
N ILE A 432 16.54 -3.61 -12.07
CA ILE A 432 15.96 -4.91 -12.41
C ILE A 432 14.81 -5.26 -11.47
N GLY A 433 13.59 -5.44 -11.99
CA GLY A 433 12.38 -5.94 -11.29
C GLY A 433 11.51 -4.86 -10.64
N GLU A 434 10.24 -5.17 -10.34
CA GLU A 434 9.29 -4.32 -9.61
C GLU A 434 9.39 -4.58 -8.08
N ASN A 435 9.08 -3.59 -7.24
CA ASN A 435 8.96 -3.75 -5.79
C ASN A 435 7.60 -4.40 -5.49
N VAL A 436 7.65 -5.67 -5.09
CA VAL A 436 6.46 -6.49 -4.83
C VAL A 436 6.15 -6.53 -3.34
N PRO A 437 4.87 -6.69 -2.94
CA PRO A 437 4.51 -6.89 -1.55
C PRO A 437 5.29 -8.07 -0.95
N ASP A 438 5.98 -7.84 0.17
CA ASP A 438 6.80 -8.85 0.86
C ASP A 438 6.49 -8.95 2.37
N SER A 439 5.62 -8.09 2.88
CA SER A 439 5.10 -8.16 4.25
C SER A 439 3.75 -8.88 4.36
N SER A 440 3.48 -9.42 5.54
CA SER A 440 2.20 -10.01 5.95
C SER A 440 1.60 -9.29 7.16
N ASN A 441 0.34 -9.59 7.49
CA ASN A 441 -0.31 -9.12 8.73
C ASN A 441 0.50 -9.54 9.98
N ASP A 442 0.39 -8.77 11.07
CA ASP A 442 1.17 -8.98 12.30
C ASP A 442 2.69 -8.87 12.07
N GLN A 443 3.10 -8.04 11.11
CA GLN A 443 4.50 -7.64 10.95
C GLN A 443 4.70 -6.17 11.26
N TYR A 444 5.96 -5.78 11.42
CA TYR A 444 6.34 -4.37 11.51
C TYR A 444 7.67 -4.15 10.80
N ILE A 445 7.92 -2.91 10.39
CA ILE A 445 9.20 -2.48 9.83
C ILE A 445 9.69 -1.24 10.56
N GLU A 446 11.00 -1.09 10.67
CA GLU A 446 11.61 0.10 11.26
C GLU A 446 12.20 0.98 10.17
N PHE A 447 11.97 2.29 10.26
CA PHE A 447 12.79 3.24 9.52
C PHE A 447 14.25 3.11 9.97
N THR A 448 15.15 2.97 9.01
CA THR A 448 16.60 2.85 9.23
C THR A 448 17.33 3.59 8.14
N SER A 449 18.65 3.66 8.23
CA SER A 449 19.50 4.16 7.15
C SER A 449 19.73 3.09 6.09
N THR A 450 20.05 3.55 4.88
CA THR A 450 20.67 2.74 3.84
C THR A 450 21.96 2.05 4.33
N ASP A 451 22.40 1.01 3.61
CA ASP A 451 23.64 0.30 3.89
C ASP A 451 24.84 1.26 3.81
N VAL A 452 25.80 1.04 4.71
CA VAL A 452 27.00 1.88 4.79
C VAL A 452 27.85 1.78 3.53
N ASN A 453 27.94 0.60 2.90
CA ASN A 453 28.74 0.44 1.68
C ASN A 453 28.01 1.00 0.46
N ALA A 454 26.68 0.81 0.39
CA ALA A 454 25.89 1.30 -0.74
C ALA A 454 25.74 2.83 -0.77
N ASP A 455 25.58 3.46 0.40
CA ASP A 455 25.13 4.86 0.46
C ASP A 455 25.68 5.64 1.68
N ALA A 456 26.75 5.16 2.32
CA ALA A 456 27.33 5.73 3.54
C ALA A 456 26.30 5.98 4.67
N GLY A 457 25.20 5.21 4.68
CA GLY A 457 24.09 5.34 5.63
C GLY A 457 23.38 6.70 5.61
N GLN A 458 23.32 7.38 4.46
CA GLN A 458 22.87 8.78 4.42
C GLN A 458 21.37 8.97 4.17
N THR A 459 20.69 7.96 3.64
CA THR A 459 19.27 8.03 3.25
C THR A 459 18.43 7.21 4.22
N ALA A 460 17.28 7.74 4.65
CA ALA A 460 16.34 6.99 5.47
C ALA A 460 15.43 6.14 4.59
N VAL A 461 15.27 4.87 4.95
CA VAL A 461 14.45 3.87 4.27
C VAL A 461 13.60 3.12 5.29
N PRO A 462 12.43 2.56 4.92
CA PRO A 462 11.82 2.57 3.58
C PRO A 462 11.36 3.96 3.13
N PHE A 463 11.11 4.12 1.82
CA PHE A 463 10.38 5.28 1.30
C PHE A 463 8.88 5.13 1.53
N ILE A 464 8.11 6.19 1.30
CA ILE A 464 6.66 6.19 1.48
C ILE A 464 6.01 6.35 0.11
N ASP A 465 5.18 5.39 -0.28
CA ASP A 465 4.42 5.45 -1.54
C ASP A 465 3.27 6.46 -1.41
N THR A 466 3.23 7.44 -2.32
CA THR A 466 2.20 8.51 -2.31
C THR A 466 1.15 8.32 -3.41
N GLN A 467 1.18 7.20 -4.13
CA GLN A 467 0.22 6.90 -5.17
C GLN A 467 -1.19 6.73 -4.59
N LEU A 468 -2.20 7.13 -5.36
CA LEU A 468 -3.59 6.90 -5.00
C LEU A 468 -3.94 5.42 -5.11
N VAL A 469 -4.49 4.86 -4.03
CA VAL A 469 -5.09 3.53 -4.02
C VAL A 469 -6.60 3.70 -3.97
N ALA A 470 -7.22 3.65 -5.14
CA ALA A 470 -8.67 3.68 -5.32
C ALA A 470 -9.08 2.70 -6.44
N PRO A 471 -10.15 1.92 -6.24
CA PRO A 471 -10.71 1.05 -7.25
C PRO A 471 -11.34 1.83 -8.42
N GLN A 472 -11.26 1.27 -9.62
CA GLN A 472 -11.88 1.80 -10.84
C GLN A 472 -12.59 0.67 -11.61
N PRO A 473 -13.94 0.69 -11.71
CA PRO A 473 -14.85 1.74 -11.23
C PRO A 473 -14.88 1.87 -9.70
N PRO A 474 -15.34 3.01 -9.15
CA PRO A 474 -15.45 3.20 -7.71
C PRO A 474 -16.40 2.19 -7.05
N ILE A 475 -15.99 1.66 -5.90
CA ILE A 475 -16.76 0.72 -5.07
C ILE A 475 -16.53 1.07 -3.60
N ALA A 476 -17.50 0.76 -2.75
CA ALA A 476 -17.36 0.91 -1.31
C ALA A 476 -16.20 0.06 -0.77
N LEU A 477 -15.52 0.57 0.27
CA LEU A 477 -14.39 -0.10 0.91
C LEU A 477 -14.81 -0.68 2.26
N THR A 478 -14.32 -1.87 2.58
CA THR A 478 -14.58 -2.61 3.84
C THR A 478 -13.36 -2.68 4.74
N GLY A 479 -12.24 -2.11 4.33
CA GLY A 479 -11.02 -2.13 5.10
C GLY A 479 -9.91 -1.30 4.48
N ALA A 480 -8.85 -1.12 5.25
CA ALA A 480 -7.60 -0.54 4.79
C ALA A 480 -6.42 -1.21 5.48
N GLY A 481 -5.25 -1.14 4.87
CA GLY A 481 -4.04 -1.69 5.44
C GLY A 481 -2.80 -0.92 5.02
N ILE A 482 -1.69 -1.27 5.66
CA ILE A 482 -0.36 -0.79 5.32
C ILE A 482 0.53 -1.99 5.13
N TYR A 483 1.32 -1.97 4.07
CA TYR A 483 2.24 -3.05 3.74
C TYR A 483 3.59 -2.48 3.31
N HIS A 484 4.61 -3.30 3.43
CA HIS A 484 5.90 -3.06 2.81
C HIS A 484 5.97 -3.80 1.47
N ARG A 485 6.62 -3.16 0.50
CA ARG A 485 6.98 -3.77 -0.77
C ARG A 485 8.41 -3.43 -1.12
N GLY A 486 9.17 -4.42 -1.54
CA GLY A 486 10.60 -4.28 -1.76
C GLY A 486 11.21 -5.50 -2.40
N THR A 487 12.54 -5.49 -2.46
CA THR A 487 13.35 -6.64 -2.88
C THR A 487 14.67 -6.62 -2.11
N THR A 488 15.42 -7.72 -2.19
CA THR A 488 16.77 -7.79 -1.64
C THR A 488 17.63 -6.61 -2.12
N TYR A 489 18.43 -6.03 -1.21
CA TYR A 489 19.27 -4.86 -1.45
C TYR A 489 18.54 -3.53 -1.72
N SER A 490 17.21 -3.50 -1.54
CA SER A 490 16.40 -2.28 -1.62
C SER A 490 15.82 -1.95 -0.26
N GLY A 491 15.74 -0.66 0.06
CA GLY A 491 15.01 -0.18 1.23
C GLY A 491 13.49 -0.28 1.10
N GLY A 492 12.97 -0.50 -0.11
CA GLY A 492 11.54 -0.66 -0.38
C GLY A 492 10.67 0.55 -0.06
N PHE A 493 9.36 0.33 -0.07
CA PHE A 493 8.32 1.32 0.19
C PHE A 493 7.32 0.82 1.23
N ILE A 494 6.88 1.70 2.12
CA ILE A 494 5.64 1.55 2.88
C ILE A 494 4.52 2.15 2.04
N ALA A 495 3.44 1.40 1.82
CA ALA A 495 2.35 1.79 0.96
C ALA A 495 0.98 1.47 1.60
N PRO A 496 -0.06 2.27 1.31
CA PRO A 496 -1.42 1.93 1.73
C PRO A 496 -2.00 0.87 0.79
N LYS A 497 -2.94 0.08 1.30
CA LYS A 497 -3.83 -0.77 0.51
C LYS A 497 -5.26 -0.68 1.02
N VAL A 498 -6.22 -1.03 0.17
CA VAL A 498 -7.65 -0.98 0.50
C VAL A 498 -8.31 -2.32 0.22
N PHE A 499 -9.42 -2.60 0.90
CA PHE A 499 -10.21 -3.81 0.69
C PHE A 499 -11.58 -3.43 0.15
N THR A 500 -11.94 -3.98 -1.01
CA THR A 500 -13.21 -3.69 -1.67
C THR A 500 -14.35 -4.51 -1.07
N TYR A 501 -15.56 -3.98 -1.11
CA TYR A 501 -16.77 -4.70 -0.74
C TYR A 501 -16.95 -5.97 -1.60
N ASP A 502 -17.31 -7.09 -0.96
CA ASP A 502 -17.59 -8.36 -1.63
C ASP A 502 -19.09 -8.50 -1.89
N TYR A 503 -19.46 -8.54 -3.18
CA TYR A 503 -20.85 -8.68 -3.62
C TYR A 503 -21.34 -10.14 -3.71
N SER A 504 -20.53 -11.12 -3.28
CA SER A 504 -20.84 -12.55 -3.44
C SER A 504 -22.17 -12.96 -2.81
N GLU A 505 -22.55 -12.37 -1.67
CA GLU A 505 -23.83 -12.64 -1.01
C GLU A 505 -25.04 -12.03 -1.77
N GLN A 506 -24.82 -10.94 -2.52
CA GLN A 506 -25.88 -10.21 -3.22
C GLN A 506 -26.16 -10.79 -4.61
N ILE A 507 -25.24 -11.55 -5.20
CA ILE A 507 -25.41 -12.15 -6.54
C ILE A 507 -26.73 -12.93 -6.67
N MET A 508 -27.11 -13.68 -5.64
CA MET A 508 -28.35 -14.47 -5.64
C MET A 508 -29.61 -13.59 -5.49
N ASN A 509 -29.47 -12.38 -4.95
CA ASN A 509 -30.60 -11.49 -4.65
C ASN A 509 -30.95 -10.55 -5.81
N PHE A 510 -30.08 -10.39 -6.81
CA PHE A 510 -30.33 -9.50 -7.96
C PHE A 510 -31.36 -10.04 -8.96
N TYR A 511 -31.75 -11.32 -8.86
CA TYR A 511 -32.69 -11.96 -9.78
C TYR A 511 -33.88 -12.58 -9.01
N PRO A 512 -34.87 -11.78 -8.60
CA PRO A 512 -36.03 -12.26 -7.84
C PRO A 512 -36.86 -13.32 -8.59
N GLU A 513 -36.79 -13.38 -9.92
CA GLU A 513 -37.43 -14.45 -10.72
C GLU A 513 -36.89 -15.86 -10.38
N ILE A 514 -35.71 -15.96 -9.76
CA ILE A 514 -35.15 -17.23 -9.25
C ILE A 514 -35.80 -17.62 -7.91
N ASN A 515 -36.18 -16.65 -7.08
CA ASN A 515 -36.81 -16.89 -5.77
C ASN A 515 -38.31 -17.20 -5.87
N GLU A 516 -38.94 -16.91 -7.02
CA GLU A 516 -40.32 -17.31 -7.32
C GLU A 516 -40.41 -18.72 -7.92
N ALA A 517 -39.30 -19.36 -8.26
CA ALA A 517 -39.27 -20.75 -8.76
C ALA A 517 -39.27 -21.81 -7.64
N ASP A 518 -39.05 -21.38 -6.39
CA ASP A 518 -39.02 -22.25 -5.19
C ASP A 518 -40.26 -22.07 -4.26
N ASN A 519 -41.33 -21.40 -4.72
CA ASN A 519 -42.60 -21.29 -3.99
C ASN A 519 -43.81 -21.80 -4.79
#